data_AF-A0A7C7ENY9-F1
#
_entry.id   AF-A0A7C7ENY9-F1
#
_cell.length_a   1.000
_cell.length_b   1.000
_cell.length_c   1.000
_cell.angle_alpha   90.00
_cell.angle_beta   90.00
_cell.angle_gamma   90.00
#
_symmetry.space_group_name_H-M   'P 1'
#
loop_
_entity.id
_entity.type
_entity.pdbx_description
1 polymer ?
#
loop_
_entity_poly.entity_id
_entity_poly.type
_entity_poly.pdbx_seq_one_letter_code
_entity_poly.pdbx_strand_id
1 'polypeptide(L)'
;MSTADKIFKEMCKDILTNGVWDTGYDVRPRWEDGTPAHTIKKFGVINRYDLQESFPILTLRKTNFKAAVDELLWIWQKKSNNVKDLNSHIWDAWADETGSIGKAYGYQLGIKHKYKEGEFDQVDRVLYDLKHNPTSRRILTNIYNFQDLHEMHLYPCAYGMTF
;
A
#
# COMPACT_ATOMS: atom_id res chain seq x y z
N MET A 1 -2.56 22.53 -13.78
CA MET A 1 -1.72 21.43 -13.24
C MET A 1 -1.97 21.38 -11.74
N SER A 2 -2.49 20.27 -11.24
CA SER A 2 -2.85 20.15 -9.81
C SER A 2 -1.60 20.18 -8.93
N THR A 3 -1.76 20.39 -7.62
CA THR A 3 -0.66 20.28 -6.66
C THR A 3 -0.02 18.89 -6.71
N ALA A 4 -0.83 17.83 -6.85
CA ALA A 4 -0.34 16.47 -7.01
C ALA A 4 0.52 16.28 -8.26
N ASP A 5 0.13 16.88 -9.40
CA ASP A 5 0.93 16.83 -10.63
C ASP A 5 2.28 17.53 -10.48
N LYS A 6 2.31 18.69 -9.80
CA LYS A 6 3.55 19.45 -9.58
C LYS A 6 4.52 18.63 -8.74
N ILE A 7 4.06 18.14 -7.57
CA ILE A 7 4.84 17.28 -6.67
C ILE A 7 5.35 16.05 -7.41
N PHE A 8 4.50 15.37 -8.17
CA PHE A 8 4.88 14.19 -8.94
C PHE A 8 5.97 14.49 -9.98
N LYS A 9 5.84 15.58 -10.74
CA LYS A 9 6.84 15.97 -11.74
C LYS A 9 8.17 16.36 -11.12
N GLU A 10 8.15 17.10 -10.02
CA GLU A 10 9.35 17.49 -9.28
C GLU A 10 10.07 16.26 -8.73
N MET A 11 9.33 15.33 -8.12
CA MET A 11 9.85 14.04 -7.66
C MET A 11 10.47 13.23 -8.81
N CYS A 12 9.78 13.09 -9.95
CA CYS A 12 10.34 12.39 -11.11
C CYS A 12 11.61 13.05 -11.63
N LYS A 13 11.65 14.38 -11.76
CA LYS A 13 12.85 15.11 -12.18
C LYS A 13 14.01 14.87 -11.22
N ASP A 14 13.75 14.94 -9.92
CA ASP A 14 14.75 14.72 -8.89
C ASP A 14 15.30 13.28 -8.90
N ILE A 15 14.44 12.27 -9.09
CA ILE A 15 14.89 10.88 -9.28
C ILE A 15 15.77 10.77 -10.53
N LEU A 16 15.37 11.37 -11.65
CA LEU A 16 16.14 11.29 -12.90
C LEU A 16 17.50 12.01 -12.82
N THR A 17 17.57 13.14 -12.13
CA THR A 17 18.80 13.95 -12.02
C THR A 17 19.72 13.48 -10.90
N ASN A 18 19.18 13.10 -9.76
CA ASN A 18 19.93 12.86 -8.52
C ASN A 18 19.79 11.43 -7.98
N GLY A 19 19.09 10.54 -8.68
CA GLY A 19 18.91 9.16 -8.25
C GLY A 19 20.10 8.27 -8.57
N VAL A 20 20.07 7.06 -8.03
CA VAL A 20 21.11 6.04 -8.17
C VAL A 20 20.63 4.94 -9.09
N TRP A 21 21.45 4.59 -10.08
CA TRP A 21 21.21 3.48 -11.00
C TRP A 21 21.54 2.13 -10.36
N ASP A 22 20.79 1.10 -10.74
CA ASP A 22 21.09 -0.29 -10.40
C ASP A 22 21.76 -1.08 -11.55
N THR A 23 22.32 -0.39 -12.55
CA THR A 23 22.99 -1.00 -13.73
C THR A 23 24.24 -1.82 -13.40
N GLY A 24 24.81 -1.65 -12.20
CA GLY A 24 25.93 -2.44 -11.70
C GLY A 24 25.52 -3.79 -11.07
N TYR A 25 24.24 -4.12 -11.04
CA TYR A 25 23.71 -5.32 -10.38
C TYR A 25 22.93 -6.19 -11.36
N ASP A 26 22.96 -7.51 -11.16
CA ASP A 26 22.01 -8.41 -11.83
C ASP A 26 20.64 -8.27 -11.17
N VAL A 27 19.75 -7.52 -11.82
CA VAL A 27 18.39 -7.31 -11.36
C VAL A 27 17.53 -8.52 -11.71
N ARG A 28 16.44 -8.79 -10.97
CA ARG A 28 15.48 -9.85 -11.34
C ARG A 28 14.49 -9.45 -12.44
N PRO A 29 13.91 -8.23 -12.44
CA PRO A 29 12.94 -7.82 -13.46
C PRO A 29 13.54 -7.82 -14.87
N ARG A 30 12.71 -8.20 -15.86
CA ARG A 30 13.07 -8.29 -17.28
C ARG A 30 11.96 -7.63 -18.10
N TRP A 31 12.33 -7.00 -19.20
CA TRP A 31 11.39 -6.57 -20.24
C TRP A 31 10.86 -7.78 -21.03
N GLU A 32 9.85 -7.57 -21.86
CA GLU A 32 9.24 -8.64 -22.68
C GLU A 32 10.23 -9.29 -23.66
N ASP A 33 11.25 -8.54 -24.09
CA ASP A 33 12.35 -9.04 -24.92
C ASP A 33 13.45 -9.78 -24.14
N GLY A 34 13.29 -9.94 -22.82
CA GLY A 34 14.22 -10.61 -21.94
C GLY A 34 15.39 -9.74 -21.47
N THR A 35 15.48 -8.47 -21.86
CA THR A 35 16.54 -7.58 -21.38
C THR A 35 16.31 -7.18 -19.92
N PRO A 36 17.36 -7.00 -19.09
CA PRO A 36 17.22 -6.52 -17.71
C PRO A 36 16.49 -5.17 -17.59
N ALA A 37 15.46 -5.11 -16.74
CA ALA A 37 14.70 -3.89 -16.49
C ALA A 37 15.31 -3.11 -15.31
N HIS A 38 16.35 -2.32 -15.63
CA HIS A 38 17.04 -1.45 -14.67
C HIS A 38 16.21 -0.22 -14.28
N THR A 39 16.54 0.36 -13.12
CA THR A 39 15.80 1.50 -12.55
C THR A 39 16.73 2.55 -11.94
N ILE A 40 16.22 3.79 -11.86
CA ILE A 40 16.82 4.89 -11.10
C ILE A 40 16.02 5.07 -9.81
N LYS A 41 16.69 5.10 -8.66
CA LYS A 41 16.03 5.14 -7.34
C LYS A 41 16.50 6.31 -6.51
N LYS A 42 15.61 6.84 -5.67
CA LYS A 42 15.95 7.79 -4.61
C LYS A 42 15.32 7.32 -3.30
N PHE A 43 16.13 7.25 -2.24
CA PHE A 43 15.69 6.82 -0.92
C PHE A 43 15.12 8.00 -0.11
N GLY A 44 14.08 7.75 0.70
CA GLY A 44 13.58 8.74 1.67
C GLY A 44 12.75 9.87 1.06
N VAL A 45 11.96 9.60 0.01
CA VAL A 45 11.05 10.61 -0.57
C VAL A 45 9.81 10.79 0.32
N ILE A 46 9.48 12.04 0.64
CA ILE A 46 8.32 12.41 1.45
C ILE A 46 7.48 13.44 0.70
N ASN A 47 6.23 13.09 0.42
CA ASN A 47 5.25 13.99 -0.18
C ASN A 47 4.19 14.38 0.84
N ARG A 48 3.73 15.63 0.80
CA ARG A 48 2.66 16.15 1.67
C ARG A 48 1.57 16.76 0.81
N TYR A 49 0.32 16.50 1.17
CA TYR A 49 -0.86 17.00 0.47
C TYR A 49 -1.80 17.61 1.50
N ASP A 50 -2.25 18.84 1.26
CA ASP A 50 -3.36 19.41 2.02
C ASP A 50 -4.68 18.96 1.38
N LEU A 51 -5.41 18.10 2.11
CA LEU A 51 -6.65 17.52 1.65
C LEU A 51 -7.84 18.49 1.72
N GLN A 52 -7.70 19.64 2.41
CA GLN A 52 -8.71 20.70 2.41
C GLN A 52 -8.73 21.47 1.08
N GLU A 53 -7.57 21.55 0.41
CA GLU A 53 -7.41 22.27 -0.86
C GLU A 53 -7.79 21.43 -2.07
N SER A 54 -7.41 20.14 -2.08
CA SER A 54 -7.66 19.28 -3.24
C SER A 54 -7.53 17.79 -2.91
N PHE A 55 -8.18 16.96 -3.73
CA PHE A 55 -7.96 15.52 -3.72
C PHE A 55 -6.67 15.17 -4.51
N PRO A 56 -5.70 14.43 -3.92
CA PRO A 56 -4.38 14.23 -4.51
C PRO A 56 -4.38 13.15 -5.61
N ILE A 57 -5.11 13.40 -6.70
CA ILE A 57 -5.14 12.57 -7.90
C ILE A 57 -4.36 13.22 -9.04
N LEU A 58 -3.60 12.42 -9.78
CA LEU A 58 -2.88 12.90 -10.96
C LEU A 58 -3.84 13.22 -12.11
N THR A 59 -3.59 14.35 -12.77
CA THR A 59 -4.31 14.77 -13.99
C THR A 59 -3.44 14.62 -15.25
N LEU A 60 -2.14 14.37 -15.09
CA LEU A 60 -1.21 14.12 -16.20
C LEU A 60 -1.52 12.83 -16.99
N ARG A 61 -2.12 11.84 -16.32
CA ARG A 61 -2.57 10.59 -16.91
C ARG A 61 -3.79 10.09 -16.15
N LYS A 62 -4.68 9.40 -16.84
CA LYS A 62 -5.85 8.77 -16.22
C LYS A 62 -5.39 7.74 -15.19
N THR A 63 -5.89 7.87 -13.96
CA THR A 63 -5.72 6.86 -12.91
C THR A 63 -6.94 5.95 -12.89
N ASN A 64 -6.75 4.64 -12.71
CA ASN A 64 -7.85 3.70 -12.57
C ASN A 64 -8.47 3.80 -11.16
N PHE A 65 -9.14 4.91 -10.89
CA PHE A 65 -9.66 5.26 -9.56
C PHE A 65 -10.65 4.23 -9.02
N LYS A 66 -11.50 3.66 -9.89
CA LYS A 66 -12.47 2.64 -9.49
C LYS A 66 -11.78 1.40 -8.92
N ALA A 67 -10.73 0.91 -9.57
CA ALA A 67 -9.96 -0.25 -9.08
C ALA A 67 -9.22 0.08 -7.79
N ALA A 68 -8.65 1.29 -7.66
CA ALA A 68 -7.97 1.71 -6.43
C ALA A 68 -8.91 1.77 -5.22
N VAL A 69 -10.14 2.27 -5.40
CA VAL A 69 -11.15 2.26 -4.32
C VAL A 69 -11.62 0.84 -4.01
N ASP A 70 -11.82 -0.01 -5.02
CA ASP A 70 -12.20 -1.41 -4.80
C ASP A 70 -11.15 -2.19 -4.01
N GLU A 71 -9.86 -2.01 -4.35
CA GLU A 71 -8.73 -2.57 -3.61
C GLU A 71 -8.65 -2.03 -2.17
N LEU A 72 -8.84 -0.71 -1.97
CA LEU A 72 -8.89 -0.11 -0.64
C LEU A 72 -9.98 -0.76 0.22
N LEU A 73 -11.19 -0.94 -0.32
CA LEU A 73 -12.30 -1.57 0.41
C LEU A 73 -12.07 -3.06 0.63
N TRP A 74 -11.49 -3.78 -0.32
CA TRP A 74 -11.12 -5.18 -0.18
C TRP A 74 -10.15 -5.40 0.99
N ILE A 75 -9.14 -4.53 1.12
CA ILE A 75 -8.16 -4.58 2.21
C ILE A 75 -8.74 -4.08 3.54
N TRP A 76 -9.30 -2.87 3.58
CA TRP A 76 -9.62 -2.19 4.84
C TRP A 76 -11.03 -2.48 5.37
N GLN A 77 -11.99 -2.70 4.49
CA GLN A 77 -13.38 -2.92 4.89
C GLN A 77 -13.70 -4.41 4.94
N LYS A 78 -13.46 -5.13 3.83
CA LYS A 78 -13.68 -6.58 3.77
C LYS A 78 -12.65 -7.34 4.59
N LYS A 79 -11.44 -6.79 4.75
CA LYS A 79 -10.32 -7.43 5.46
C LYS A 79 -10.03 -8.81 4.85
N SER A 80 -10.16 -8.91 3.53
CA SER A 80 -10.00 -10.15 2.77
C SER A 80 -8.57 -10.28 2.23
N ASN A 81 -8.17 -11.53 2.05
CA ASN A 81 -6.96 -11.93 1.33
C ASN A 81 -7.30 -12.80 0.11
N ASN A 82 -8.57 -12.88 -0.29
CA ASN A 82 -9.00 -13.69 -1.42
C ASN A 82 -9.37 -12.80 -2.61
N VAL A 83 -8.72 -13.02 -3.76
CA VAL A 83 -8.92 -12.20 -4.97
C VAL A 83 -10.33 -12.34 -5.55
N LYS A 84 -11.07 -13.41 -5.20
CA LYS A 84 -12.48 -13.57 -5.59
C LYS A 84 -13.40 -12.52 -4.97
N ASP A 85 -12.97 -11.86 -3.90
CA ASP A 85 -13.68 -10.74 -3.28
C ASP A 85 -13.33 -9.38 -3.91
N LEU A 86 -12.48 -9.36 -4.93
CA LEU A 86 -12.02 -8.16 -5.63
C LEU A 86 -12.54 -8.18 -7.08
N ASN A 87 -12.99 -7.04 -7.60
CA ASN A 87 -13.49 -6.97 -8.99
C ASN A 87 -12.34 -6.87 -10.02
N SER A 88 -11.14 -6.53 -9.57
CA SER A 88 -9.96 -6.38 -10.41
C SER A 88 -9.12 -7.64 -10.43
N HIS A 89 -8.55 -7.95 -11.59
CA HIS A 89 -7.62 -9.07 -11.82
C HIS A 89 -6.15 -8.70 -11.58
N ILE A 90 -5.86 -7.51 -11.03
CA ILE A 90 -4.48 -7.06 -10.80
C ILE A 90 -3.75 -8.03 -9.87
N TRP A 91 -4.45 -8.64 -8.91
CA TRP A 91 -3.85 -9.50 -7.88
C TRP A 91 -3.72 -10.98 -8.27
N ASP A 92 -4.24 -11.38 -9.43
CA ASP A 92 -4.31 -12.79 -9.84
C ASP A 92 -2.92 -13.45 -9.90
N ALA A 93 -1.88 -12.68 -10.21
CA ALA A 93 -0.50 -13.16 -10.28
C ALA A 93 0.10 -13.61 -8.93
N TRP A 94 -0.53 -13.25 -7.80
CA TRP A 94 -0.09 -13.62 -6.45
C TRP A 94 -1.07 -14.55 -5.72
N ALA A 95 -2.18 -14.92 -6.37
CA ALA A 95 -3.16 -15.81 -5.78
C ALA A 95 -2.73 -17.29 -5.91
N ASP A 96 -2.99 -18.09 -4.89
CA ASP A 96 -2.93 -19.55 -4.99
C ASP A 96 -4.17 -20.14 -5.69
N GLU A 97 -4.22 -21.47 -5.79
CA GLU A 97 -5.31 -22.23 -6.39
C GLU A 97 -6.69 -21.95 -5.74
N THR A 98 -6.71 -21.52 -4.48
CA THR A 98 -7.94 -21.17 -3.75
C THR A 98 -8.36 -19.71 -3.96
N GLY A 99 -7.48 -18.89 -4.53
CA GLY A 99 -7.63 -17.45 -4.69
C GLY A 99 -6.99 -16.63 -3.57
N SER A 100 -6.31 -17.25 -2.60
CA SER A 100 -5.69 -16.54 -1.47
C SER A 100 -4.32 -15.98 -1.83
N ILE A 101 -4.00 -14.79 -1.31
CA ILE A 101 -2.64 -14.22 -1.37
C ILE A 101 -1.82 -14.53 -0.09
N GLY A 102 -2.27 -15.52 0.69
CA GLY A 102 -1.66 -15.92 1.96
C GLY A 102 -2.03 -14.99 3.12
N LYS A 103 -1.21 -14.95 4.17
CA LYS A 103 -1.46 -14.15 5.39
C LYS A 103 -1.13 -12.67 5.22
N ALA A 104 -1.51 -12.07 4.09
CA ALA A 104 -1.11 -10.72 3.69
C ALA A 104 -2.30 -9.73 3.70
N TYR A 105 -1.98 -8.43 3.72
CA TYR A 105 -2.92 -7.31 3.55
C TYR A 105 -4.16 -7.37 4.44
N GLY A 106 -5.35 -7.59 3.86
CA GLY A 106 -6.62 -7.59 4.59
C GLY A 106 -6.66 -8.64 5.69
N TYR A 107 -5.99 -9.80 5.51
CA TYR A 107 -5.85 -10.82 6.54
C TYR A 107 -5.29 -10.21 7.83
N GLN A 108 -4.17 -9.47 7.74
CA GLN A 108 -3.51 -8.86 8.89
C GLN A 108 -4.36 -7.78 9.57
N LEU A 109 -5.16 -7.04 8.79
CA LEU A 109 -6.10 -6.07 9.34
C LEU A 109 -7.28 -6.72 10.06
N GLY A 110 -7.65 -7.95 9.70
CA GLY A 110 -8.76 -8.71 10.28
C GLY A 110 -8.41 -9.57 11.49
N ILE A 111 -7.12 -9.68 11.85
CA ILE A 111 -6.70 -10.40 13.06
C ILE A 111 -7.17 -9.64 14.30
N LYS A 112 -7.93 -10.32 15.15
CA LYS A 112 -8.37 -9.76 16.43
C LYS A 112 -7.31 -9.95 17.51
N HIS A 113 -7.20 -8.92 18.33
CA HIS A 113 -6.33 -8.90 19.50
C HIS A 113 -7.11 -8.44 20.73
N LYS A 114 -6.67 -8.93 21.89
CA LYS A 114 -7.22 -8.53 23.18
C LYS A 114 -6.69 -7.18 23.63
N TYR A 115 -7.61 -6.24 23.82
CA TYR A 115 -7.35 -4.94 24.44
C TYR A 115 -8.08 -4.84 25.79
N LYS A 116 -7.83 -3.76 26.53
CA LYS A 116 -8.53 -3.49 27.80
C LYS A 116 -10.04 -3.33 27.59
N GLU A 117 -10.43 -2.78 26.45
CA GLU A 117 -11.80 -2.45 26.10
C GLU A 117 -12.54 -3.58 25.36
N GLY A 118 -11.84 -4.67 24.99
CA GLY A 118 -12.41 -5.83 24.31
C GLY A 118 -11.50 -6.43 23.23
N GLU A 119 -12.04 -7.36 22.47
CA GLU A 119 -11.39 -7.91 21.27
C GLU A 119 -11.63 -6.97 20.08
N PHE A 120 -10.55 -6.45 19.49
CA PHE A 120 -10.62 -5.62 18.28
C PHE A 120 -9.64 -6.12 17.23
N ASP A 121 -10.01 -5.95 15.97
CA ASP A 121 -9.02 -5.93 14.92
C ASP A 121 -8.37 -4.53 14.78
N GLN A 122 -7.38 -4.40 13.90
CA GLN A 122 -6.61 -3.16 13.81
C GLN A 122 -7.47 -1.96 13.36
N VAL A 123 -8.46 -2.19 12.49
CA VAL A 123 -9.35 -1.14 11.98
C VAL A 123 -10.32 -0.70 13.07
N ASP A 124 -10.94 -1.66 13.76
CA ASP A 124 -11.84 -1.38 14.88
C ASP A 124 -11.11 -0.66 16.01
N ARG A 125 -9.84 -1.03 16.29
CA ARG A 125 -9.01 -0.35 17.30
C ARG A 125 -8.75 1.10 16.92
N VAL A 126 -8.35 1.39 15.69
CA VAL A 126 -8.12 2.76 15.20
C VAL A 126 -9.40 3.58 15.30
N LEU A 127 -10.54 3.05 14.86
CA LEU A 127 -11.82 3.75 14.93
C LEU A 127 -12.26 4.01 16.37
N TYR A 128 -11.97 3.08 17.29
CA TYR A 128 -12.22 3.28 18.71
C TYR A 128 -11.38 4.43 19.28
N ASP A 129 -10.06 4.43 19.02
CA ASP A 129 -9.15 5.45 19.55
C ASP A 129 -9.42 6.83 18.96
N LEU A 130 -9.73 6.94 17.66
CA LEU A 130 -10.09 8.21 17.05
C LEU A 130 -11.33 8.85 17.69
N LYS A 131 -12.26 8.04 18.22
CA LYS A 131 -13.48 8.51 18.88
C LYS A 131 -13.26 8.82 20.37
N HIS A 132 -12.50 7.98 21.08
CA HIS A 132 -12.43 8.02 22.55
C HIS A 132 -11.10 8.54 23.11
N ASN A 133 -10.04 8.53 22.30
CA ASN A 133 -8.71 8.98 22.69
C ASN A 133 -7.97 9.68 21.51
N PRO A 134 -8.54 10.75 20.94
CA PRO A 134 -8.03 11.37 19.71
C PRO A 134 -6.66 12.04 19.87
N THR A 135 -6.19 12.28 21.09
CA THR A 135 -4.86 12.85 21.37
C THR A 135 -3.77 11.78 21.51
N SER A 136 -4.13 10.51 21.38
CA SER A 136 -3.19 9.40 21.42
C SER A 136 -2.18 9.52 20.29
N ARG A 137 -0.90 9.39 20.63
CA ARG A 137 0.21 9.32 19.66
C ARG A 137 0.49 7.89 19.20
N ARG A 138 -0.48 7.00 19.37
CA ARG A 138 -0.34 5.54 19.15
C ARG A 138 -1.47 4.97 18.28
N ILE A 139 -2.18 5.82 17.54
CA ILE A 139 -3.23 5.39 16.62
C ILE A 139 -2.57 4.99 15.31
N LEU A 140 -2.42 3.68 15.07
CA LEU A 140 -1.73 3.16 13.89
C LEU A 140 -2.25 1.80 13.47
N THR A 141 -1.97 1.43 12.23
CA THR A 141 -2.03 0.05 11.74
C THR A 141 -0.66 -0.37 11.21
N ASN A 142 -0.39 -1.68 11.25
CA ASN A 142 0.78 -2.27 10.62
C ASN A 142 0.45 -3.68 10.11
N ILE A 143 0.64 -3.90 8.82
CA ILE A 143 0.41 -5.19 8.14
C ILE A 143 1.71 -5.92 7.79
N TYR A 144 2.87 -5.38 8.16
CA TYR A 144 4.17 -6.04 8.04
C TYR A 144 4.45 -6.90 9.28
N ASN A 145 3.78 -8.03 9.40
CA ASN A 145 3.99 -8.97 10.50
C ASN A 145 5.09 -9.98 10.16
N PHE A 146 6.26 -9.84 10.81
CA PHE A 146 7.44 -10.68 10.58
C PHE A 146 7.18 -12.18 10.74
N GLN A 147 6.32 -12.55 11.68
CA GLN A 147 5.98 -13.97 11.93
C GLN A 147 5.30 -14.59 10.71
N ASP A 148 4.49 -13.81 9.99
CA ASP A 148 3.67 -14.31 8.89
C ASP A 148 4.29 -14.05 7.51
N LEU A 149 5.43 -13.34 7.40
CA LEU A 149 6.03 -13.00 6.08
C LEU A 149 6.26 -14.24 5.21
N HIS A 150 6.69 -15.35 5.79
CA HIS A 150 6.92 -16.59 5.06
C HIS A 150 5.64 -17.22 4.48
N GLU A 151 4.46 -16.81 4.95
CA GLU A 151 3.14 -17.23 4.49
C GLU A 151 2.44 -16.14 3.64
N MET A 152 3.14 -15.05 3.30
CA MET A 152 2.63 -14.03 2.39
C MET A 152 3.16 -14.28 0.97
N HIS A 153 2.27 -14.37 -0.02
CA HIS A 153 2.71 -14.50 -1.42
C HIS A 153 3.34 -13.20 -1.96
N LEU A 154 3.02 -12.07 -1.34
CA LEU A 154 3.64 -10.77 -1.60
C LEU A 154 3.69 -9.94 -0.32
N TYR A 155 4.86 -9.37 -0.04
CA TYR A 155 5.04 -8.51 1.13
C TYR A 155 4.40 -7.13 0.89
N PRO A 156 3.79 -6.51 1.91
CA PRO A 156 3.07 -5.25 1.74
C PRO A 156 4.02 -4.06 1.51
N CYS A 157 3.72 -3.26 0.49
CA CYS A 157 4.42 -2.00 0.22
C CYS A 157 3.91 -0.85 1.10
N ALA A 158 2.60 -0.59 1.07
CA ALA A 158 1.94 0.39 1.94
C ALA A 158 1.56 -0.28 3.27
N TYR A 159 2.57 -0.57 4.08
CA TYR A 159 2.42 -1.50 5.19
C TYR A 159 1.96 -0.89 6.52
N GLY A 160 1.96 0.43 6.66
CA GLY A 160 1.61 1.07 7.92
C GLY A 160 0.97 2.44 7.72
N MET A 161 0.02 2.76 8.59
CA MET A 161 -0.60 4.08 8.67
C MET A 161 -0.57 4.58 10.11
N THR A 162 -0.36 5.88 10.28
CA THR A 162 -0.46 6.56 11.59
C THR A 162 -1.46 7.70 11.43
N PHE A 163 -2.32 7.86 12.42
CA PHE A 163 -3.40 8.85 12.45
C PHE A 163 -3.17 9.88 13.54
#